data_AF-A0A2H3BHJ4-F1
#
_entry.id   AF-A0A2H3BHJ4-F1
#
_cell.length_a   1.000
_cell.length_b   1.000
_cell.length_c   1.000
_cell.angle_alpha   90.00
_cell.angle_beta   90.00
_cell.angle_gamma   90.00
#
_symmetry.space_group_name_H-M   'P 1'
#
loop_
_entity.id
_entity.type
_entity.pdbx_description
1 polymer ?
#
loop_
_entity_poly.entity_id
_entity_poly.type
_entity_poly.pdbx_seq_one_letter_code
_entity_poly.pdbx_strand_id
1 'polypeptide(L)'
;LRMICKELEKECLMETHQEISLDKTTLFCRVRGITVSLSQSNKDKGWLTTEEWHAVLAYMKTMAYQGFPLSLRRITEHVNEICWAHYRPNSEFPAKGGGQNWAKCFVEKHSDEIKAFWSHPLDHSCAHAVNPYTKEEFFKLLEAMIEGDGGD
;
A
#
# COMPACT_ATOMS: atom_id res chain seq x y z
N LEU A 1 -23.81 30.41 -8.75
CA LEU A 1 -23.19 29.09 -9.06
C LEU A 1 -22.53 29.05 -10.43
N ARG A 2 -23.23 29.24 -11.56
CA ARG A 2 -22.57 29.20 -12.89
C ARG A 2 -21.40 30.17 -13.07
N MET A 3 -21.56 31.45 -12.67
CA MET A 3 -20.47 32.44 -12.75
C MET A 3 -19.32 32.07 -11.81
N ILE A 4 -19.65 31.74 -10.56
CA ILE A 4 -18.68 31.31 -9.54
C ILE A 4 -17.87 30.09 -10.02
N CYS A 5 -18.49 29.10 -10.67
CA CYS A 5 -17.78 27.94 -11.21
C CYS A 5 -16.79 28.37 -12.30
N LYS A 6 -17.21 29.22 -13.25
CA LYS A 6 -16.31 29.70 -14.31
C LYS A 6 -15.14 30.52 -13.78
N GLU A 7 -15.37 31.30 -12.73
CA GLU A 7 -14.34 32.10 -12.08
C GLU A 7 -13.31 31.20 -11.39
N LEU A 8 -13.77 30.19 -10.64
CA LEU A 8 -12.90 29.20 -10.01
C LEU A 8 -12.15 28.32 -11.03
N GLU A 9 -12.80 27.90 -12.12
CA GLU A 9 -12.15 27.15 -13.21
C GLU A 9 -11.01 27.97 -13.83
N LYS A 10 -11.21 29.27 -14.01
CA LYS A 10 -10.19 30.19 -14.53
C LYS A 10 -9.05 30.40 -13.54
N GLU A 11 -9.36 30.57 -12.25
CA GLU A 11 -8.35 30.68 -11.20
C GLU A 11 -7.50 29.41 -11.09
N CYS A 12 -8.13 28.22 -11.07
CA CYS A 12 -7.41 26.94 -11.09
C CYS A 12 -6.51 26.79 -12.31
N LEU A 13 -6.96 27.22 -13.49
CA LEU A 13 -6.14 27.20 -14.70
C LEU A 13 -4.93 28.13 -14.59
N MET A 14 -5.07 29.29 -13.95
CA MET A 14 -3.96 30.22 -13.75
C MET A 14 -2.95 29.70 -12.71
N GLU A 15 -3.40 29.02 -11.67
CA GLU A 15 -2.53 28.55 -10.57
C GLU A 15 -1.88 27.19 -10.84
N THR A 16 -2.64 26.22 -11.33
CA THR A 16 -2.19 24.82 -11.50
C THR A 16 -1.87 24.47 -12.94
N HIS A 17 -2.18 25.37 -13.89
CA HIS A 17 -2.10 25.13 -15.34
C HIS A 17 -2.90 23.90 -15.82
N GLN A 18 -3.83 23.41 -15.01
CA GLN A 18 -4.75 22.34 -15.37
C GLN A 18 -6.14 22.89 -15.62
N GLU A 19 -6.73 22.50 -16.75
CA GLU A 19 -8.13 22.78 -17.04
C GLU A 19 -9.01 21.79 -16.29
N ILE A 20 -9.72 22.29 -15.28
CA ILE A 20 -10.66 21.51 -14.47
C ILE A 20 -12.05 22.00 -14.85
N SER A 21 -12.97 21.09 -15.16
CA SER A 21 -14.38 21.42 -15.36
C SER A 21 -15.20 21.06 -14.11
N LEU A 22 -15.95 22.03 -13.61
CA LEU A 22 -16.78 21.89 -12.42
C LEU A 22 -18.25 21.69 -12.80
N ASP A 23 -18.76 20.49 -12.51
CA ASP A 23 -20.18 20.19 -12.68
C ASP A 23 -21.04 20.96 -11.66
N LYS A 24 -21.91 21.84 -12.18
CA LYS A 24 -22.72 22.77 -11.39
C LYS A 24 -23.69 22.04 -10.47
N THR A 25 -24.25 20.95 -10.97
CA THR A 25 -25.20 20.09 -10.24
C THR A 25 -24.52 19.40 -9.07
N THR A 26 -23.33 18.85 -9.30
CA THR A 26 -22.52 18.19 -8.27
C THR A 26 -22.12 19.16 -7.17
N LEU A 27 -21.67 20.37 -7.53
CA LEU A 27 -21.34 21.43 -6.56
C LEU A 27 -22.56 21.86 -5.75
N PHE A 28 -23.69 22.06 -6.40
CA PHE A 28 -24.93 22.43 -5.73
C PHE A 28 -25.40 21.36 -4.75
N CYS A 29 -25.41 20.09 -5.16
CA CYS A 29 -25.74 18.96 -4.29
C CYS A 29 -24.79 18.88 -3.09
N ARG A 30 -23.50 19.14 -3.30
CA ARG A 30 -22.48 19.09 -2.24
C ARG A 30 -22.63 20.22 -1.22
N VAL A 31 -22.92 21.45 -1.68
CA VAL A 31 -23.19 22.60 -0.79
C VAL A 31 -24.46 22.38 0.04
N ARG A 32 -25.46 21.71 -0.53
CA ARG A 32 -26.70 21.34 0.18
C ARG A 32 -26.58 20.09 1.04
N GLY A 33 -25.41 19.44 1.09
CA GLY A 33 -25.19 18.20 1.85
C GLY A 33 -25.90 16.97 1.28
N ILE A 34 -26.41 17.03 0.04
CA ILE A 34 -27.08 15.92 -0.64
C ILE A 34 -26.05 14.88 -1.10
N THR A 35 -24.88 15.34 -1.56
CA THR A 35 -23.78 14.46 -1.99
C THR A 35 -22.54 14.71 -1.16
N VAL A 36 -21.91 13.63 -0.70
CA VAL A 36 -20.60 13.67 -0.03
C VAL A 36 -19.46 13.59 -1.05
N SER A 37 -18.25 13.97 -0.64
CA SER A 37 -17.08 13.83 -1.51
C SER A 37 -16.81 12.35 -1.81
N LEU A 38 -16.24 12.04 -2.99
CA LEU A 38 -15.80 10.69 -3.32
C LEU A 38 -14.81 10.15 -2.27
N SER A 39 -13.89 10.99 -1.80
CA SER A 39 -12.97 10.64 -0.71
C SER A 39 -13.72 10.24 0.56
N GLN A 40 -14.74 11.01 0.95
CA GLN A 40 -15.53 10.72 2.14
C GLN A 40 -16.37 9.45 1.98
N SER A 41 -17.04 9.28 0.83
CA SER A 41 -17.79 8.05 0.54
C SER A 41 -16.89 6.81 0.49
N ASN A 42 -15.65 6.95 0.02
CA ASN A 42 -14.71 5.84 -0.07
C ASN A 42 -14.07 5.49 1.29
N LYS A 43 -13.98 6.43 2.24
CA LYS A 43 -13.53 6.13 3.60
C LYS A 43 -14.43 5.08 4.26
N ASP A 44 -15.73 5.15 3.99
CA ASP A 44 -16.74 4.27 4.61
C ASP A 44 -16.89 2.92 3.88
N LYS A 45 -16.27 2.76 2.70
CA LYS A 45 -16.38 1.55 1.85
C LYS A 45 -15.17 0.60 1.97
N GLY A 46 -14.32 0.81 2.98
CA GLY A 46 -13.15 -0.04 3.21
C GLY A 46 -13.54 -1.42 3.74
N TRP A 47 -12.88 -2.47 3.26
CA TRP A 47 -13.01 -3.84 3.81
C TRP A 47 -12.27 -4.04 5.13
N LEU A 48 -11.39 -3.12 5.52
CA LEU A 48 -10.66 -3.19 6.77
C LEU A 48 -11.13 -2.08 7.69
N THR A 49 -11.30 -2.42 8.96
CA THR A 49 -11.41 -1.46 10.06
C THR A 49 -10.11 -0.68 10.20
N THR A 50 -10.16 0.47 10.87
CA THR A 50 -8.96 1.28 11.14
C THR A 50 -7.92 0.50 11.95
N GLU A 51 -8.36 -0.37 12.87
CA GLU A 51 -7.48 -1.20 13.69
C GLU A 51 -6.76 -2.27 12.87
N GLU A 52 -7.49 -3.04 12.06
CA GLU A 52 -6.89 -4.03 11.14
C GLU A 52 -5.95 -3.35 10.15
N TRP A 53 -6.34 -2.16 9.69
CA TRP A 53 -5.52 -1.35 8.81
C TRP A 53 -4.15 -1.02 9.44
N HIS A 54 -4.12 -0.57 10.70
CA HIS A 54 -2.88 -0.33 11.44
C HIS A 54 -2.09 -1.61 11.71
N ALA A 55 -2.76 -2.73 11.99
CA ALA A 55 -2.10 -4.02 12.22
C ALA A 55 -1.35 -4.53 10.97
N VAL A 56 -1.98 -4.44 9.79
CA VAL A 56 -1.33 -4.81 8.51
C VAL A 56 -0.11 -3.93 8.26
N LEU A 57 -0.22 -2.63 8.51
CA LEU A 57 0.89 -1.70 8.35
C LEU A 57 2.05 -2.01 9.32
N ALA A 58 1.73 -2.27 10.59
CA ALA A 58 2.73 -2.63 11.60
C ALA A 58 3.47 -3.92 11.22
N TYR A 59 2.74 -4.94 10.79
CA TYR A 59 3.32 -6.19 10.30
C TYR A 59 4.24 -5.95 9.09
N MET A 60 3.82 -5.15 8.12
CA MET A 60 4.67 -4.77 6.98
C MET A 60 5.96 -4.07 7.41
N LYS A 61 5.88 -3.17 8.40
CA LYS A 61 7.06 -2.48 8.96
C LYS A 61 8.01 -3.48 9.64
N THR A 62 7.49 -4.40 10.46
CA THR A 62 8.29 -5.44 11.11
C THR A 62 9.03 -6.31 10.09
N MET A 63 8.35 -6.76 9.04
CA MET A 63 8.94 -7.58 7.99
C MET A 63 10.02 -6.82 7.21
N ALA A 64 9.77 -5.54 6.90
CA ALA A 64 10.77 -4.69 6.27
C ALA A 64 12.02 -4.50 7.15
N TYR A 65 11.85 -4.25 8.45
CA TYR A 65 12.95 -4.13 9.41
C TYR A 65 13.80 -5.39 9.52
N GLN A 66 13.20 -6.56 9.35
CA GLN A 66 13.91 -7.84 9.32
C GLN A 66 14.66 -8.09 8.00
N GLY A 67 14.60 -7.15 7.04
CA GLY A 67 15.23 -7.28 5.72
C GLY A 67 14.38 -8.04 4.69
N PHE A 68 13.12 -8.35 5.02
CA PHE A 68 12.22 -9.13 4.16
C PHE A 68 10.95 -8.33 3.83
N PRO A 69 11.04 -7.26 3.01
CA PRO A 69 9.86 -6.50 2.63
C PRO A 69 8.85 -7.41 1.89
N LEU A 70 7.58 -7.30 2.27
CA LEU A 70 6.52 -8.13 1.70
C LEU A 70 6.24 -7.74 0.25
N SER A 71 6.05 -8.73 -0.61
CA SER A 71 5.56 -8.50 -1.97
C SER A 71 4.08 -8.10 -1.95
N LEU A 72 3.64 -7.37 -2.99
CA LEU A 72 2.23 -6.98 -3.16
C LEU A 72 1.28 -8.19 -3.09
N ARG A 73 1.73 -9.35 -3.59
CA ARG A 73 0.97 -10.59 -3.51
C ARG A 73 0.77 -11.03 -2.05
N ARG A 74 1.84 -11.08 -1.25
CA ARG A 74 1.77 -11.47 0.17
C ARG A 74 0.92 -10.52 1.01
N ILE A 75 0.99 -9.22 0.74
CA ILE A 75 0.13 -8.22 1.38
C ILE A 75 -1.34 -8.51 1.08
N THR A 76 -1.65 -8.82 -0.19
CA THR A 76 -3.03 -9.15 -0.61
C THR A 76 -3.53 -10.42 0.05
N GLU A 77 -2.70 -11.46 0.12
CA GLU A 77 -3.03 -12.74 0.78
C GLU A 77 -3.40 -12.51 2.25
N HIS A 78 -2.57 -11.82 3.04
CA HIS A 78 -2.85 -11.55 4.45
C HIS A 78 -4.08 -10.69 4.68
N VAL A 79 -4.29 -9.68 3.85
CA VAL A 79 -5.48 -8.83 3.96
C VAL A 79 -6.74 -9.63 3.64
N ASN A 80 -6.69 -10.51 2.63
CA ASN A 80 -7.80 -11.40 2.32
C ASN A 80 -8.08 -12.37 3.48
N GLU A 81 -7.05 -12.90 4.14
CA GLU A 81 -7.22 -13.76 5.33
C GLU A 81 -7.97 -13.03 6.46
N ILE A 82 -7.59 -11.77 6.75
CA ILE A 82 -8.27 -10.94 7.74
C ILE A 82 -9.73 -10.70 7.34
N CYS A 83 -9.96 -10.26 6.09
CA CYS A 83 -11.31 -10.02 5.59
C CYS A 83 -12.17 -11.29 5.60
N TRP A 84 -11.62 -12.44 5.20
CA TRP A 84 -12.35 -13.71 5.29
C TRP A 84 -12.65 -14.08 6.74
N ALA A 85 -11.71 -13.91 7.68
CA ALA A 85 -11.97 -14.17 9.08
C ALA A 85 -13.12 -13.32 9.63
N HIS A 86 -13.20 -12.05 9.22
CA HIS A 86 -14.21 -11.11 9.69
C HIS A 86 -15.58 -11.31 9.02
N TYR A 87 -15.63 -11.47 7.68
CA TYR A 87 -16.87 -11.40 6.90
C TYR A 87 -17.40 -12.74 6.38
N ARG A 88 -16.62 -13.83 6.45
CA ARG A 88 -17.05 -15.16 5.96
C ARG A 88 -18.33 -15.69 6.64
N PRO A 89 -18.64 -15.40 7.91
CA PRO A 89 -19.94 -15.78 8.48
C PRO A 89 -21.14 -15.22 7.70
N ASN A 90 -20.99 -14.05 7.07
CA ASN A 90 -22.05 -13.33 6.36
C ASN A 90 -21.93 -13.37 4.84
N SER A 91 -20.87 -14.00 4.29
CA SER A 91 -20.57 -14.06 2.85
C SER A 91 -20.47 -12.70 2.13
N GLU A 92 -20.24 -11.61 2.86
CA GLU A 92 -20.19 -10.26 2.29
C GLU A 92 -18.90 -10.01 1.50
N PHE A 93 -17.81 -10.65 1.90
CA PHE A 93 -16.51 -10.49 1.23
C PHE A 93 -16.34 -11.50 0.08
N PRO A 94 -15.86 -11.06 -1.11
CA PRO A 94 -15.73 -11.94 -2.26
C PRO A 94 -14.82 -13.15 -2.01
N ALA A 95 -15.20 -14.31 -2.56
CA ALA A 95 -14.37 -15.52 -2.50
C ALA A 95 -13.03 -15.38 -3.23
N LYS A 96 -12.95 -14.49 -4.23
CA LYS A 96 -11.70 -14.16 -4.94
C LYS A 96 -10.81 -13.18 -4.17
N GLY A 97 -11.26 -12.67 -3.02
CA GLY A 97 -10.56 -11.67 -2.23
C GLY A 97 -10.80 -10.24 -2.70
N GLY A 98 -10.00 -9.31 -2.17
CA GLY A 98 -9.99 -7.91 -2.57
C GLY A 98 -9.59 -7.73 -4.04
N GLY A 99 -9.85 -6.54 -4.59
CA GLY A 99 -9.51 -6.24 -5.98
C GLY A 99 -7.99 -6.33 -6.25
N GLN A 100 -7.61 -6.70 -7.47
CA GLN A 100 -6.20 -6.90 -7.87
C GLN A 100 -5.28 -5.69 -7.58
N ASN A 101 -5.82 -4.48 -7.64
CA ASN A 101 -5.05 -3.26 -7.39
C ASN A 101 -5.02 -2.85 -5.92
N TRP A 102 -5.68 -3.59 -5.02
CA TRP A 102 -5.83 -3.18 -3.63
C TRP A 102 -4.48 -2.99 -2.93
N ALA A 103 -3.57 -3.96 -3.03
CA ALA A 103 -2.26 -3.86 -2.39
C ALA A 103 -1.41 -2.73 -2.99
N LYS A 104 -1.53 -2.50 -4.31
CA LYS A 104 -0.87 -1.38 -4.96
C LYS A 104 -1.40 -0.04 -4.43
N CYS A 105 -2.72 0.15 -4.41
CA CYS A 105 -3.35 1.36 -3.86
C CYS A 105 -3.03 1.54 -2.37
N PHE A 106 -2.94 0.46 -1.60
CA PHE A 106 -2.54 0.49 -0.20
C PHE A 106 -1.10 1.01 -0.06
N VAL A 107 -0.14 0.42 -0.78
CA VAL A 107 1.27 0.84 -0.72
C VAL A 107 1.43 2.28 -1.21
N GLU A 108 0.74 2.69 -2.27
CA GLU A 108 0.78 4.08 -2.76
C GLU A 108 0.26 5.07 -1.72
N LYS A 109 -0.88 4.77 -1.10
CA LYS A 109 -1.50 5.61 -0.06
C LYS A 109 -0.60 5.80 1.16
N HIS A 110 0.23 4.80 1.46
CA HIS A 110 1.11 4.77 2.63
C HIS A 110 2.60 4.83 2.24
N SER A 111 2.87 5.34 1.05
CA SER A 111 4.22 5.31 0.49
C SER A 111 5.20 6.16 1.30
N ASP A 112 4.76 7.27 1.88
CA ASP A 112 5.60 8.11 2.74
C ASP A 112 6.07 7.35 3.99
N GLU A 113 5.18 6.58 4.61
CA GLU A 113 5.54 5.74 5.75
C GLU A 113 6.37 4.54 5.32
N ILE A 114 5.98 3.84 4.26
CA ILE A 114 6.61 2.58 3.84
C ILE A 114 8.00 2.80 3.24
N LYS A 115 8.21 3.87 2.44
CA LYS A 115 9.49 4.14 1.76
C LYS A 115 10.64 4.28 2.75
N ALA A 116 10.43 4.96 3.88
CA ALA A 116 11.45 5.09 4.91
C ALA A 116 11.94 3.72 5.40
N PHE A 117 11.03 2.76 5.57
CA PHE A 117 11.37 1.41 6.04
C PHE A 117 11.85 0.46 4.95
N TRP A 118 11.63 0.75 3.66
CA TRP A 118 12.15 -0.12 2.59
C TRP A 118 13.58 0.28 2.20
N SER A 119 13.91 1.57 2.24
CA SER A 119 15.27 2.05 1.95
C SER A 119 16.26 1.73 3.08
N HIS A 120 15.90 1.95 4.34
CA HIS A 120 16.84 1.81 5.46
C HIS A 120 17.42 0.40 5.66
N PRO A 121 16.63 -0.69 5.68
CA PRO A 121 17.13 -2.04 5.82
C PRO A 121 17.86 -2.51 4.57
N LEU A 122 17.46 -2.07 3.37
CA LEU A 122 18.21 -2.35 2.14
C LEU A 122 19.58 -1.69 2.17
N ASP A 123 19.67 -0.42 2.58
CA ASP A 123 20.96 0.28 2.69
C ASP A 123 21.85 -0.34 3.78
N HIS A 124 21.29 -0.66 4.95
CA HIS A 124 22.02 -1.27 6.06
C HIS A 124 22.43 -2.73 5.75
N SER A 125 21.54 -3.51 5.14
CA SER A 125 21.82 -4.88 4.71
C SER A 125 22.81 -4.92 3.56
N CYS A 126 22.78 -3.99 2.62
CA CYS A 126 23.81 -3.87 1.59
C CYS A 126 25.16 -3.54 2.22
N ALA A 127 25.22 -2.57 3.15
CA ALA A 127 26.46 -2.22 3.84
C ALA A 127 27.09 -3.44 4.58
N HIS A 128 26.27 -4.27 5.24
CA HIS A 128 26.73 -5.49 5.90
C HIS A 128 26.97 -6.68 4.98
N ALA A 129 26.20 -6.82 3.89
CA ALA A 129 26.40 -7.87 2.90
C ALA A 129 27.68 -7.66 2.10
N VAL A 130 28.17 -6.42 1.97
CA VAL A 130 29.48 -6.13 1.34
C VAL A 130 30.65 -6.33 2.34
N ASN A 131 30.38 -6.66 3.61
CA ASN A 131 31.44 -6.97 4.57
C ASN A 131 32.25 -8.18 4.06
N PRO A 132 33.56 -8.01 3.78
CA PRO A 132 34.39 -9.07 3.20
C PRO A 132 34.38 -10.35 4.05
N TYR A 133 34.28 -10.21 5.38
CA TYR A 133 34.20 -11.34 6.30
C TYR A 133 32.92 -12.16 6.14
N THR A 134 31.76 -11.50 6.02
CA THR A 134 30.46 -12.19 5.88
C THR A 134 30.32 -12.87 4.51
N LYS A 135 30.89 -12.27 3.45
CA LYS A 135 30.94 -12.88 2.12
C LYS A 135 31.81 -14.12 2.11
N GLU A 136 32.97 -14.06 2.75
CA GLU A 136 33.90 -15.19 2.82
C GLU A 136 33.27 -16.39 3.54
N GLU A 137 32.60 -16.16 4.67
CA GLU A 137 31.85 -17.20 5.39
C GLU A 137 30.69 -17.78 4.56
N PHE A 138 29.91 -16.92 3.89
CA PHE A 138 28.82 -17.38 3.02
C PHE A 138 29.33 -18.27 1.88
N PHE A 139 30.42 -17.89 1.20
CA PHE A 139 30.98 -18.70 0.11
C PHE A 139 31.65 -19.99 0.62
N LYS A 140 32.30 -19.97 1.78
CA LYS A 140 32.84 -21.20 2.42
C LYS A 140 31.76 -22.22 2.74
N LEU A 141 30.62 -21.78 3.28
CA LEU A 141 29.48 -22.66 3.57
C LEU A 141 28.86 -23.23 2.27
N LEU A 142 28.83 -22.44 1.21
CA LEU A 142 28.34 -22.85 -0.11
C LEU A 142 29.25 -23.88 -0.77
N GLU A 143 30.57 -23.67 -0.72
CA GLU A 143 31.59 -24.60 -1.22
C GLU A 143 31.51 -25.93 -0.46
N ALA A 144 31.45 -25.89 0.88
CA ALA A 144 31.28 -27.09 1.70
C ALA A 144 29.99 -27.87 1.41
N MET A 145 28.89 -27.19 1.05
CA MET A 145 27.64 -27.85 0.69
C MET A 145 27.70 -28.53 -0.69
N ILE A 146 28.43 -27.95 -1.65
CA ILE A 146 28.61 -28.51 -2.99
C ILE A 146 29.62 -29.66 -2.97
N GLU A 147 30.68 -29.56 -2.19
CA GLU A 147 31.70 -30.60 -2.04
C GLU A 147 31.26 -31.72 -1.09
N GLY A 148 30.38 -31.42 -0.13
CA GLY A 148 29.82 -32.37 0.83
C GLY A 148 28.68 -33.25 0.29
N ASP A 149 28.11 -32.94 -0.88
CA ASP A 149 27.05 -33.73 -1.54
C ASP A 149 27.63 -34.82 -2.48
N GLY A 150 28.81 -35.33 -2.13
CA GLY A 150 29.52 -36.41 -2.84
C GLY A 150 29.53 -37.75 -2.09
N GLY A 151 28.60 -37.98 -1.15
CA GLY A 151 28.58 -39.21 -0.36
C GLY A 151 27.25 -39.47 0.35
N ASP A 152 26.25 -39.93 -0.40
CA ASP A 152 25.52 -41.20 -0.19
C ASP A 152 24.55 -41.48 -1.35
#